data_AF-A0A843GSM1-F1
#
_entry.id   AF-A0A843GSM1-F1
#
_cell.length_a   1.000
_cell.length_b   1.000
_cell.length_c   1.000
_cell.angle_alpha   90.00
_cell.angle_beta   90.00
_cell.angle_gamma   90.00
#
_symmetry.space_group_name_H-M   'P 1'
#
loop_
_entity.id
_entity.type
_entity.pdbx_description
1 polymer ?
#
loop_
_entity_poly.entity_id
_entity_poly.type
_entity_poly.pdbx_seq_one_letter_code
_entity_poly.pdbx_strand_id
1 'polypeptide(L)'
;MANYKIIGISTMEGDYQGTHFHNLNLQVTYENDNPKKDCYGVQTDTIKLKFSVINDVLEMGLPSQAQVESLKAKDFAHLIGETVKVYYNRFGGVEGVQILGTSDKKS
;
A
#
# COMPACT_ATOMS: atom_id res chain seq x y z
N MET A 1 9.21 10.61 9.32
CA MET A 1 8.04 9.86 8.82
C MET A 1 7.74 10.38 7.44
N ALA A 2 7.62 9.49 6.46
CA ALA A 2 7.40 9.88 5.06
C ALA A 2 5.93 9.69 4.67
N ASN A 3 5.41 10.67 3.94
CA ASN A 3 4.13 10.55 3.25
C ASN A 3 4.40 10.04 1.84
N TYR A 4 3.59 9.08 1.43
CA TYR A 4 3.76 8.37 0.18
C TYR A 4 2.50 8.50 -0.65
N LYS A 5 2.63 8.81 -1.95
CA LYS A 5 1.52 8.75 -2.90
C LYS A 5 1.50 7.39 -3.56
N ILE A 6 0.35 6.71 -3.54
CA ILE A 6 0.17 5.43 -4.23
C ILE A 6 0.01 5.67 -5.72
N ILE A 7 0.84 5.02 -6.54
CA ILE A 7 0.86 5.16 -8.00
C ILE A 7 0.57 3.83 -8.71
N GLY A 8 0.60 2.72 -8.00
CA GLY A 8 0.35 1.40 -8.55
C GLY A 8 0.09 0.39 -7.45
N ILE A 9 -0.66 -0.66 -7.80
CA ILE A 9 -1.02 -1.73 -6.87
C ILE A 9 -0.89 -3.06 -7.60
N SER A 10 -0.23 -4.01 -6.96
CA SER A 10 -0.17 -5.39 -7.42
C SER A 10 -0.29 -6.36 -6.24
N THR A 11 -0.63 -7.60 -6.53
CA THR A 11 -0.60 -8.69 -5.54
C THR A 11 0.53 -9.65 -5.90
N MET A 12 1.13 -10.26 -4.87
CA MET A 12 2.13 -11.31 -5.03
C MET A 12 1.82 -12.44 -4.06
N GLU A 13 1.59 -13.62 -4.61
CA GLU A 13 1.30 -14.83 -3.87
C GLU A 13 2.24 -15.97 -4.29
N GLY A 14 2.48 -16.92 -3.40
CA GLY A 14 3.30 -18.09 -3.69
C GLY A 14 3.81 -18.76 -2.41
N ASP A 15 4.71 -19.73 -2.58
CA ASP A 15 5.31 -20.45 -1.47
C ASP A 15 6.80 -20.13 -1.37
N TYR A 16 7.26 -19.79 -0.16
CA TYR A 16 8.67 -19.57 0.13
C TYR A 16 9.09 -20.44 1.31
N GLN A 17 10.05 -21.35 1.08
CA GLN A 17 10.54 -22.29 2.11
C GLN A 17 9.41 -23.08 2.81
N GLY A 18 8.38 -23.49 2.04
CA GLY A 18 7.22 -24.22 2.58
C GLY A 18 6.20 -23.36 3.33
N THR A 19 6.39 -22.04 3.38
CA THR A 19 5.41 -21.10 3.94
C THR A 19 4.70 -20.36 2.80
N HIS A 20 3.38 -20.50 2.73
CA HIS A 20 2.56 -19.74 1.80
C HIS A 20 2.56 -18.26 2.19
N PHE A 21 2.74 -17.36 1.22
CA PHE A 21 2.61 -15.93 1.41
C PHE A 21 1.64 -15.34 0.39
N HIS A 22 0.88 -14.34 0.84
CA HIS A 22 0.04 -13.51 0.00
C HIS A 22 0.18 -12.05 0.45
N ASN A 23 0.69 -11.20 -0.43
CA ASN A 23 1.01 -9.81 -0.15
C ASN A 23 0.34 -8.86 -1.15
N LEU A 24 -0.12 -7.72 -0.64
CA LEU A 24 -0.49 -6.54 -1.42
C LEU A 24 0.73 -5.64 -1.50
N ASN A 25 1.15 -5.32 -2.70
CA ASN A 25 2.28 -4.44 -2.99
C ASN A 25 1.75 -3.09 -3.44
N LEU A 26 1.99 -2.06 -2.64
CA LEU A 26 1.70 -0.68 -2.98
C LEU A 26 2.97 -0.06 -3.57
N GLN A 27 2.92 0.26 -4.86
CA GLN A 27 3.95 1.07 -5.50
C GLN A 27 3.69 2.52 -5.14
N VAL A 28 4.69 3.15 -4.56
CA VAL A 28 4.59 4.51 -4.04
C VAL A 28 5.72 5.40 -4.50
N THR A 29 5.48 6.70 -4.46
CA THR A 29 6.49 7.75 -4.54
C THR A 29 6.37 8.68 -3.33
N TYR A 30 7.38 9.47 -3.01
CA TYR A 30 7.24 10.47 -1.95
C TYR A 30 6.22 11.54 -2.37
N GLU A 31 5.39 12.02 -1.43
CA GLU A 31 4.35 13.02 -1.73
C GLU A 31 4.92 14.29 -2.41
N ASN A 32 6.17 14.64 -2.08
CA ASN A 32 6.86 15.82 -2.61
C ASN A 32 7.85 15.50 -3.74
N ASP A 33 7.91 14.26 -4.22
CA ASP A 33 8.75 13.93 -5.37
C ASP A 33 8.18 14.62 -6.63
N ASN A 34 9.00 15.54 -7.17
CA ASN A 34 8.81 16.27 -8.42
C ASN A 34 7.55 17.17 -8.54
N PRO A 35 7.58 18.40 -7.99
CA PRO A 35 6.64 19.46 -8.37
C PRO A 35 6.84 20.00 -9.80
N LYS A 36 7.87 19.52 -10.53
CA LYS A 36 8.21 19.97 -11.89
C LYS A 36 7.78 18.93 -12.91
N LYS A 37 6.91 19.34 -13.85
CA LYS A 37 6.26 18.53 -14.89
C LYS A 37 7.21 17.78 -15.85
N ASP A 38 8.53 18.03 -15.80
CA ASP A 38 9.46 17.64 -16.88
C ASP A 38 10.64 16.75 -16.45
N CYS A 39 10.65 16.18 -15.24
CA CYS A 39 11.72 15.29 -14.80
C CYS A 39 11.32 13.81 -14.92
N TYR A 40 11.82 13.14 -15.95
CA TYR A 40 11.72 11.68 -16.13
C TYR A 40 12.55 10.95 -15.06
N GLY A 41 11.91 10.01 -14.36
CA GLY A 41 12.55 9.14 -13.35
C GLY A 41 12.16 9.43 -11.90
N VAL A 42 10.86 9.46 -11.61
CA VAL A 42 10.38 9.54 -10.21
C VAL A 42 10.82 8.29 -9.47
N GLN A 43 11.48 8.45 -8.32
CA GLN A 43 11.87 7.33 -7.48
C GLN A 43 10.61 6.65 -6.93
N THR A 44 10.49 5.37 -7.20
CA THR A 44 9.39 4.54 -6.72
C THR A 44 9.89 3.56 -5.67
N ASP A 45 9.15 3.39 -4.60
CA ASP A 45 9.35 2.34 -3.60
C ASP A 45 8.16 1.38 -3.61
N THR A 46 8.31 0.21 -2.97
CA THR A 46 7.24 -0.77 -2.82
C THR A 46 7.01 -1.07 -1.35
N ILE A 47 5.84 -0.68 -0.84
CA ILE A 47 5.36 -1.09 0.47
C ILE A 47 4.64 -2.42 0.34
N LYS A 48 5.08 -3.42 1.11
CA LYS A 48 4.48 -4.75 1.12
C LYS A 48 3.58 -4.91 2.35
N LEU A 49 2.31 -5.21 2.13
CA LEU A 49 1.33 -5.51 3.16
C LEU A 49 0.96 -6.99 3.09
N LYS A 50 1.11 -7.71 4.20
CA LYS A 50 0.65 -9.10 4.26
C LYS A 50 -0.87 -9.11 4.34
N PHE A 51 -1.52 -9.96 3.56
CA PHE A 51 -2.98 -10.11 3.63
C PHE A 51 -3.48 -10.54 5.01
N SER A 52 -2.63 -11.21 5.80
CA SER A 52 -2.88 -11.54 7.20
C SER A 52 -3.14 -10.34 8.12
N VAL A 53 -2.74 -9.13 7.71
CA VAL A 53 -2.90 -7.90 8.52
C VAL A 53 -3.68 -6.81 7.78
N ILE A 54 -4.10 -7.04 6.53
CA ILE A 54 -4.77 -6.01 5.71
C ILE A 54 -6.07 -5.53 6.35
N ASN A 55 -6.85 -6.44 6.92
CA ASN A 55 -8.12 -6.07 7.54
C ASN A 55 -7.93 -5.08 8.69
N ASP A 56 -6.86 -5.27 9.47
CA ASP A 56 -6.51 -4.42 10.60
C ASP A 56 -5.84 -3.12 10.11
N VAL A 57 -4.98 -3.21 9.10
CA VAL A 57 -4.17 -2.10 8.60
C VAL A 57 -4.96 -1.12 7.74
N LEU A 58 -5.93 -1.61 6.96
CA LEU A 58 -6.77 -0.80 6.07
C LEU A 58 -8.23 -0.69 6.56
N GLU A 59 -8.52 -1.21 7.76
CA GLU A 59 -9.84 -1.13 8.42
C GLU A 59 -11.00 -1.56 7.50
N MET A 60 -10.80 -2.60 6.68
CA MET A 60 -11.76 -3.00 5.63
C MET A 60 -13.09 -3.54 6.17
N GLY A 61 -13.14 -3.89 7.46
CA GLY A 61 -14.36 -4.41 8.10
C GLY A 61 -14.82 -5.77 7.55
N LEU A 62 -13.91 -6.55 6.96
CA LEU A 62 -14.26 -7.87 6.43
C LEU A 62 -14.38 -8.90 7.57
N PRO A 63 -15.42 -9.75 7.55
CA PRO A 63 -15.72 -10.63 8.68
C PRO A 63 -14.80 -11.86 8.78
N SER A 64 -13.99 -12.19 7.76
CA SER A 64 -13.07 -13.32 7.85
C SER A 64 -11.75 -13.13 7.09
N GLN A 65 -10.70 -13.76 7.61
CA GLN A 65 -9.36 -13.73 7.02
C GLN A 65 -9.32 -14.36 5.61
N ALA A 66 -10.11 -15.42 5.39
CA ALA A 66 -10.22 -16.08 4.08
C ALA A 66 -10.80 -15.14 2.99
N GLN A 67 -11.70 -14.23 3.37
CA GLN A 67 -12.23 -13.23 2.43
C GLN A 67 -11.17 -12.20 2.06
N VAL A 68 -10.38 -11.75 3.04
CA VAL A 68 -9.25 -10.84 2.80
C VAL A 68 -8.28 -11.50 1.82
N GLU A 69 -7.86 -12.74 2.09
CA GLU A 69 -6.95 -13.51 1.22
C GLU A 69 -7.47 -13.82 -0.18
N SER A 70 -8.77 -13.67 -0.42
CA SER A 70 -9.36 -13.82 -1.76
C SER A 70 -9.33 -12.53 -2.60
N LEU A 71 -9.00 -11.38 -1.99
CA LEU A 71 -8.99 -10.10 -2.69
C LEU A 71 -7.83 -10.04 -3.69
N LYS A 72 -8.05 -9.27 -4.76
CA LYS A 72 -7.10 -9.05 -5.85
C LYS A 72 -6.72 -7.58 -5.91
N ALA A 73 -5.65 -7.27 -6.63
CA ALA A 73 -5.17 -5.90 -6.80
C ALA A 73 -6.27 -4.90 -7.23
N LYS A 74 -7.22 -5.35 -8.08
CA LYS A 74 -8.35 -4.52 -8.55
C LYS A 74 -9.28 -4.04 -7.42
N ASP A 75 -9.39 -4.79 -6.33
CA ASP A 75 -10.29 -4.47 -5.22
C ASP A 75 -9.73 -3.29 -4.39
N PHE A 76 -8.43 -3.03 -4.54
CA PHE A 76 -7.71 -1.92 -3.92
C PHE A 76 -7.47 -0.74 -4.88
N ALA A 77 -7.95 -0.80 -6.13
CA ALA A 77 -7.67 0.22 -7.14
C ALA A 77 -8.10 1.65 -6.73
N HIS A 78 -9.07 1.75 -5.82
CA HIS A 78 -9.52 3.02 -5.22
C HIS A 78 -8.45 3.73 -4.38
N LEU A 79 -7.39 3.03 -3.96
CA LEU A 79 -6.27 3.63 -3.22
C LEU A 79 -5.25 4.31 -4.14
N ILE A 80 -5.32 4.10 -5.45
CA ILE A 80 -4.39 4.75 -6.40
C ILE A 80 -4.66 6.27 -6.40
N GLY A 81 -3.61 7.06 -6.21
CA GLY A 81 -3.67 8.51 -6.09
C GLY A 81 -3.80 9.02 -4.66
N GLU A 82 -4.17 8.16 -3.71
CA GLU A 82 -4.25 8.51 -2.30
C GLU A 82 -2.85 8.69 -1.69
N THR A 83 -2.74 9.67 -0.79
CA THR A 83 -1.55 9.80 0.05
C THR A 83 -1.73 8.95 1.30
N VAL A 84 -0.73 8.13 1.60
CA VAL A 84 -0.70 7.27 2.77
C VAL A 84 0.50 7.58 3.64
N LYS A 85 0.31 7.39 4.95
CA LYS A 85 1.37 7.38 5.94
C LYS A 85 1.54 5.97 6.45
N VAL A 86 2.76 5.44 6.33
CA VAL A 86 3.07 4.05 6.70
C VAL A 86 3.83 4.03 8.02
N TYR A 87 3.41 3.14 8.90
CA TYR A 87 4.03 2.89 10.19
C TYR A 87 4.76 1.54 10.13
N TYR A 88 6.06 1.56 10.41
CA TYR A 88 6.89 0.37 10.43
C TYR A 88 7.23 0.00 11.87
N ASN A 89 7.19 -1.29 12.16
CA ASN A 89 7.71 -1.83 13.41
C ASN A 89 9.26 -1.79 13.42
N ARG A 90 9.85 -2.11 14.58
CA ARG A 90 11.32 -2.14 14.77
C ARG A 90 12.10 -3.08 13.84
N PHE A 91 11.41 -3.99 13.15
CA PHE A 91 11.98 -4.97 12.22
C PHE A 91 11.75 -4.60 10.74
N GLY A 92 11.16 -3.44 10.46
CA GLY A 92 10.86 -2.97 9.10
C GLY A 92 9.60 -3.56 8.49
N GLY A 93 8.77 -4.28 9.25
CA GLY A 93 7.45 -4.73 8.81
C GLY A 93 6.40 -3.63 8.95
N VAL A 94 5.42 -3.57 8.05
CA VAL A 94 4.32 -2.62 8.16
C VAL A 94 3.40 -3.02 9.31
N GLU A 95 3.18 -2.10 10.23
CA GLU A 95 2.32 -2.23 11.41
C GLU A 95 1.01 -1.44 11.25
N GLY A 96 1.00 -0.40 10.39
CA GLY A 96 -0.20 0.37 10.11
C GLY A 96 -0.06 1.23 8.85
N VAL A 97 -1.18 1.56 8.23
CA VAL A 97 -1.28 2.45 7.07
C VAL A 97 -2.43 3.40 7.33
N GLN A 98 -2.15 4.70 7.34
CA GLN A 98 -3.16 5.73 7.48
C GLN A 98 -3.38 6.40 6.11
N ILE A 99 -4.60 6.32 5.59
CA ILE A 99 -5.00 7.03 4.38
C ILE A 99 -5.26 8.49 4.75
N LEU A 100 -4.52 9.41 4.14
CA LEU A 100 -4.60 10.86 4.39
C LEU A 100 -5.55 11.56 3.42
N GLY A 101 -5.97 10.89 2.35
CA GLY A 101 -6.76 11.48 1.28
C GLY A 101 -5.92 11.81 0.04
N THR A 102 -6.60 12.16 -1.05
CA THR A 102 -5.99 12.75 -2.23
C THR A 102 -5.59 14.20 -1.92
N SER A 103 -4.31 14.57 -2.09
CA SER A 103 -3.78 15.92 -1.83
C SER A 103 -4.35 17.02 -2.76
N ASP A 104 -5.38 16.71 -3.58
CA ASP A 104 -6.00 17.60 -4.57
C ASP A 104 -7.35 18.22 -4.15
N LYS A 105 -7.81 18.07 -2.89
CA LYS A 105 -8.95 18.86 -2.40
C LYS A 105 -8.52 20.29 -2.03
N LYS A 106 -8.19 21.09 -3.04
CA LYS A 106 -8.39 22.55 -2.95
C LYS A 106 -9.89 22.82 -3.08
N SER A 107 -10.57 23.02 -1.96
CA SER A 107 -11.81 23.82 -1.91
C SER A 107 -11.46 25.30 -2.04
#